data_AF-A0A5S4EK82-F1
#
_entry.id   AF-A0A5S4EK82-F1
#
_cell.length_a   1.000
_cell.length_b   1.000
_cell.length_c   1.000
_cell.angle_alpha   90.00
_cell.angle_beta   90.00
_cell.angle_gamma   90.00
#
_symmetry.space_group_name_H-M   'P 1'
#
loop_
_entity.id
_entity.type
_entity.pdbx_description
1 polymer ?
#
loop_
_entity_poly.entity_id
_entity_poly.type
_entity_poly.pdbx_seq_one_letter_code
_entity_poly.pdbx_strand_id
1 'polypeptide(L)'
;MEGRNGQLALHHQGRHRLSDRKLAALTAVHNYHIRRPDGTTAAERFFGCTHETLFSQVLQRMPLPSRPASRRPRPPTQPYLIPLAA
;
A
#
# COMPACT_ATOMS: atom_id res chain seq x y z
N MET A 1 9.37 23.67 14.89
CA MET A 1 9.21 22.40 15.64
C MET A 1 7.96 21.60 15.21
N GLU A 2 6.88 22.24 14.73
CA GLU A 2 5.60 21.57 14.42
C GLU A 2 5.67 20.49 13.33
N GLY A 3 6.39 20.72 12.21
CA GLY A 3 6.44 19.77 11.10
C GLY A 3 7.09 18.42 11.44
N ARG A 4 8.19 18.44 12.22
CA ARG A 4 8.87 17.22 12.66
C ARG A 4 8.03 16.45 13.68
N ASN A 5 7.36 17.15 14.58
CA ASN A 5 6.47 16.52 15.56
C ASN A 5 5.25 15.89 14.87
N GLY A 6 4.70 16.53 13.84
CA GLY A 6 3.62 15.95 13.03
C GLY A 6 4.06 14.68 12.28
N GLN A 7 5.25 14.71 11.66
CA GLN A 7 5.80 13.54 10.96
C GLN A 7 6.10 12.37 11.91
N LEU A 8 6.69 12.66 13.08
CA LEU A 8 6.94 11.66 14.12
C LEU A 8 5.63 11.08 14.67
N ALA A 9 4.62 11.91 14.93
CA ALA A 9 3.32 11.46 15.40
C ALA A 9 2.64 10.52 14.40
N LEU A 10 2.63 10.89 13.10
CA LEU A 10 2.08 10.04 12.04
C LEU A 10 2.84 8.72 11.88
N HIS A 11 4.17 8.78 11.93
CA HIS A 11 5.02 7.59 11.85
C HIS A 11 4.78 6.65 13.04
N HIS A 12 4.69 7.21 14.25
CA HIS A 12 4.44 6.45 15.47
C HIS A 12 3.05 5.82 15.44
N GLN A 13 2.02 6.58 15.04
CA GLN A 13 0.64 6.11 14.92
C GLN A 13 0.50 5.00 13.89
N GLY A 14 1.18 5.11 12.74
CA GLY A 14 1.18 4.08 11.69
C GLY A 14 1.94 2.79 12.05
N ARG A 15 2.77 2.82 13.10
CA ARG A 15 3.60 1.69 13.57
C ARG A 15 3.10 1.07 14.86
N HIS A 16 2.32 1.79 15.64
CA HIS A 16 1.92 1.35 16.99
C HIS A 16 0.92 0.19 17.00
N ARG A 17 0.16 -0.01 15.91
CA ARG A 17 -0.81 -1.10 15.80
C ARG A 17 -0.78 -1.68 14.39
N LEU A 18 -0.70 -3.01 14.32
CA LEU A 18 -1.00 -3.76 13.10
C LEU A 18 -2.49 -4.09 13.13
N SER A 19 -3.24 -3.68 12.11
CA SER A 19 -4.59 -4.19 11.92
C SER A 19 -4.54 -5.66 11.55
N ASP A 20 -5.60 -6.41 11.84
CA ASP A 20 -5.68 -7.85 11.50
C ASP A 20 -5.47 -8.08 10.00
N ARG A 21 -6.01 -7.19 9.16
CA ARG A 21 -5.79 -7.21 7.70
C ARG A 21 -4.31 -7.07 7.34
N LYS A 22 -3.59 -6.15 7.99
CA LYS A 22 -2.17 -5.92 7.73
C LYS A 22 -1.32 -7.08 8.26
N LEU A 23 -1.67 -7.60 9.44
CA LEU A 23 -1.03 -8.78 10.02
C LEU A 23 -1.16 -9.97 9.07
N ALA A 24 -2.38 -10.29 8.62
CA ALA A 24 -2.63 -11.40 7.69
C ALA A 24 -1.84 -11.26 6.38
N ALA A 25 -1.80 -10.06 5.81
CA ALA A 25 -1.02 -9.78 4.60
C ALA A 25 0.49 -9.99 4.83
N LEU A 26 1.03 -9.49 5.94
CA LEU A 26 2.44 -9.67 6.29
C LEU A 26 2.79 -11.13 6.57
N THR A 27 1.89 -11.88 7.21
CA THR A 27 2.04 -13.33 7.40
C THR A 27 2.12 -14.06 6.07
N ALA A 28 1.25 -13.72 5.10
CA ALA A 28 1.32 -14.32 3.76
C ALA A 28 2.65 -13.99 3.05
N VAL A 29 3.11 -12.73 3.12
CA VAL A 29 4.40 -12.34 2.53
C VAL A 29 5.56 -13.08 3.19
N HIS A 30 5.57 -13.17 4.53
CA HIS A 30 6.59 -13.91 5.26
C HIS A 30 6.63 -15.38 4.84
N ASN A 31 5.46 -16.02 4.76
CA ASN A 31 5.36 -17.45 4.52
C ASN A 31 5.69 -17.83 3.07
N TYR A 32 5.23 -17.04 2.10
CA TYR A 32 5.22 -17.44 0.68
C TYR A 32 6.12 -16.60 -0.24
N HIS A 33 6.74 -15.52 0.25
CA HIS A 33 7.61 -14.67 -0.60
C HIS A 33 9.03 -14.53 -0.06
N ILE A 34 9.21 -14.35 1.26
CA ILE A 34 10.54 -14.21 1.85
C ILE A 34 11.28 -15.55 1.78
N ARG A 35 12.50 -15.52 1.25
CA ARG A 35 13.37 -16.70 1.08
C ARG A 35 14.58 -16.63 2.00
N ARG A 36 15.03 -17.80 2.45
CA ARG A 36 16.31 -17.97 3.15
C ARG A 36 17.49 -18.05 2.16
N PRO A 37 18.74 -18.07 2.63
CA PRO A 37 19.91 -18.29 1.78
C PRO A 37 19.85 -19.61 0.99
N ASP A 38 19.15 -20.62 1.50
CA ASP A 38 18.89 -21.90 0.83
C ASP A 38 17.82 -21.81 -0.29
N GLY A 39 17.26 -20.62 -0.52
CA GLY A 39 16.24 -20.37 -1.53
C GLY A 39 14.81 -20.74 -1.13
N THR A 40 14.59 -21.37 0.03
CA THR A 40 13.27 -21.88 0.44
C THR A 40 12.43 -20.84 1.18
N THR A 41 11.11 -20.89 0.97
CA THR A 41 10.15 -20.09 1.76
C THR A 41 9.81 -20.80 3.08
N ALA A 42 9.17 -20.09 4.01
CA ALA A 42 8.73 -20.73 5.26
C ALA A 42 7.60 -21.74 5.02
N ALA A 43 6.71 -21.46 4.05
CA ALA A 43 5.64 -22.37 3.66
C ALA A 43 6.19 -23.67 3.07
N GLU A 44 7.21 -23.61 2.20
CA GLU A 44 7.83 -24.81 1.61
C GLU A 44 8.39 -25.75 2.68
N ARG A 45 9.07 -25.19 3.69
CA ARG A 45 9.60 -25.99 4.81
C ARG A 45 8.51 -26.54 5.71
N PHE A 46 7.41 -25.81 5.89
CA PHE A 46 6.31 -26.22 6.76
C PHE A 46 5.44 -27.31 6.11
N PHE A 47 5.13 -27.17 4.83
CA PHE A 47 4.27 -28.11 4.09
C PHE A 47 5.06 -29.24 3.40
N GLY A 48 6.37 -29.10 3.25
CA GLY A 48 7.21 -30.11 2.59
C GLY A 48 7.02 -30.17 1.07
N CYS A 49 6.42 -29.15 0.45
CA CYS A 49 6.18 -29.07 -0.99
C CYS A 49 6.42 -27.66 -1.53
N THR A 50 6.72 -27.56 -2.82
CA THR A 50 6.85 -26.28 -3.51
C THR A 50 5.49 -25.68 -3.81
N HIS A 51 5.44 -24.36 -3.95
CA HIS A 51 4.20 -23.64 -4.29
C HIS A 51 4.45 -22.61 -5.41
N GLU A 52 3.38 -22.23 -6.10
CA GLU A 52 3.44 -21.11 -7.04
C GLU A 52 3.82 -19.81 -6.29
N THR A 53 4.51 -18.88 -6.95
CA THR A 53 4.92 -17.62 -6.31
C THR A 53 3.71 -16.85 -5.78
N LEU A 54 3.87 -16.19 -4.63
CA LEU A 54 2.82 -15.36 -4.05
C LEU A 54 2.30 -14.31 -5.04
N PHE A 55 3.18 -13.74 -5.86
CA PHE A 55 2.81 -12.74 -6.86
C PHE A 55 1.84 -13.30 -7.90
N SER A 56 2.15 -14.45 -8.49
CA SER A 56 1.27 -15.09 -9.48
C SER A 56 -0.09 -15.46 -8.89
N GLN A 57 -0.10 -16.01 -7.67
CA GLN A 57 -1.34 -16.37 -6.97
C GLN A 57 -2.22 -15.16 -6.65
N VAL A 58 -1.61 -14.01 -6.31
CA VAL A 58 -2.33 -12.76 -6.07
C VAL A 58 -2.87 -12.20 -7.39
N LEU A 59 -2.07 -12.22 -8.45
CA LEU A 59 -2.47 -11.73 -9.77
C LEU A 59 -3.73 -12.45 -10.29
N GLN A 60 -3.81 -13.77 -10.10
CA GLN A 60 -4.98 -14.57 -10.50
C GLN A 60 -6.26 -14.19 -9.74
N ARG A 61 -6.15 -13.66 -8.53
CA ARG A 61 -7.30 -13.39 -7.62
C ARG A 61 -7.63 -11.91 -7.49
N MET A 62 -6.71 -11.02 -7.85
CA MET A 62 -6.85 -9.59 -7.65
C MET A 62 -7.87 -9.02 -8.66
N PRO A 63 -8.94 -8.35 -8.21
CA PRO A 63 -9.83 -7.65 -9.13
C PRO A 63 -9.09 -6.51 -9.82
N LEU A 64 -9.54 -6.17 -11.04
CA LEU A 64 -8.98 -5.03 -11.76
C LEU A 64 -9.18 -3.74 -10.95
N PRO A 65 -8.19 -2.83 -10.92
CA PRO A 65 -8.31 -1.57 -10.22
C PRO A 65 -9.47 -0.75 -10.78
N SER A 66 -10.11 0.05 -9.92
CA SER A 66 -11.12 1.00 -10.35
C SER A 66 -10.55 1.99 -11.38
N ARG A 67 -11.40 2.49 -12.28
CA ARG A 67 -11.00 3.49 -13.27
C ARG A 67 -10.39 4.72 -12.58
N PRO A 68 -9.40 5.38 -13.20
CA PRO A 68 -8.85 6.64 -12.70
C PRO A 68 -9.96 7.66 -12.43
N ALA A 69 -9.79 8.45 -11.37
CA ALA A 69 -10.74 9.51 -11.05
C ALA A 69 -10.86 10.50 -12.22
N SER A 70 -12.09 10.83 -12.60
CA SER A 70 -12.33 11.89 -13.58
C SER A 70 -11.82 13.22 -13.04
N ARG A 71 -11.24 14.05 -13.92
CA ARG A 71 -10.78 15.39 -13.54
C ARG A 71 -12.00 16.18 -13.04
N ARG A 72 -11.89 16.74 -11.83
CA ARG A 72 -12.92 17.66 -11.33
C ARG A 72 -12.97 18.88 -12.25
N PRO A 73 -14.17 19.37 -12.62
CA PRO A 73 -14.27 20.62 -13.37
C PRO A 73 -13.63 21.75 -12.56
N ARG A 74 -12.94 22.66 -13.25
CA ARG A 74 -12.37 23.84 -12.60
C ARG A 74 -13.54 24.67 -12.04
N PRO A 75 -13.48 25.15 -10.78
CA PRO A 75 -14.48 26.10 -10.30
C PRO A 75 -14.44 27.36 -11.19
N PRO A 76 -15.58 28.02 -11.41
CA PRO A 76 -15.61 29.26 -12.19
C PRO A 76 -14.67 30.28 -11.56
N THR A 77 -13.90 30.99 -12.40
CA THR A 77 -13.05 32.09 -11.95
C THR A 77 -13.96 33.15 -11.36
N GLN A 78 -13.74 33.45 -10.07
CA GLN A 78 -14.51 34.49 -9.41
C GLN A 78 -14.16 35.85 -10.03
N PRO A 79 -15.14 36.72 -10.32
CA PRO A 79 -14.93 37.97 -11.04
C PRO A 79 -13.98 38.94 -10.32
N TYR A 80 -13.85 38.84 -8.99
CA TYR A 80 -12.92 39.66 -8.20
C TYR A 80 -11.45 39.21 -8.30
N LEU A 81 -11.15 38.10 -8.99
CA LEU A 81 -9.79 37.62 -9.25
C LEU A 81 -9.27 38.01 -10.63
N ILE A 82 -10.05 38.76 -11.41
CA ILE A 82 -9.61 39.33 -12.69
C ILE A 82 -8.75 40.56 -12.36
N PRO A 83 -7.45 40.58 -12.67
CA PRO A 83 -6.66 41.79 -12.55
C PRO A 83 -7.25 42.83 -13.50
N LEU A 84 -7.71 43.97 -12.98
CA LEU A 84 -8.01 45.12 -13.82
C LEU A 84 -6.67 45.55 -14.45
N ALA A 85 -6.52 45.36 -15.75
CA ALA A 85 -5.41 45.96 -16.48
C ALA A 85 -5.56 47.48 -16.34
N ALA A 86 -4.56 48.11 -15.71
CA ALA A 86 -4.43 49.57 -15.61
C ALA A 86 -3.82 50.14 -16.89
#